data_AF-A0A928QPK9-F1
#
_entry.id   AF-A0A928QPK9-F1
#
_cell.length_a   1.000
_cell.length_b   1.000
_cell.length_c   1.000
_cell.angle_alpha   90.00
_cell.angle_beta   90.00
_cell.angle_gamma   90.00
#
_symmetry.space_group_name_H-M   'P 1'
#
loop_
_entity.id
_entity.type
_entity.pdbx_description
1 polymer ?
#
loop_
_entity_poly.entity_id
_entity_poly.type
_entity_poly.pdbx_seq_one_letter_code
_entity_poly.pdbx_strand_id
1 'polypeptide(L)' 'MPAFIPKQYKKEPITIRVSIEKLAEIDQRAAQYDMSRSEFINQCIDYAMEHIGEETE' A
#
# COMPACT_ATOMS: atom_id res chain seq x y z
N MET A 1 21.18 29.39 5.45
CA MET A 1 19.98 28.83 4.82
C MET A 1 20.12 27.31 4.84
N PRO A 2 19.20 26.55 5.44
CA PRO A 2 19.30 25.09 5.41
C PRO A 2 19.12 24.60 3.97
N ALA A 3 20.07 23.80 3.47
CA ALA A 3 19.98 23.17 2.17
C ALA A 3 19.04 21.95 2.26
N PHE A 4 18.15 21.81 1.28
CA PHE A 4 17.37 20.58 1.13
C PHE A 4 18.31 19.43 0.74
N ILE A 5 18.44 18.43 1.60
CA ILE A 5 19.20 17.20 1.32
C ILE A 5 18.17 16.10 1.01
N PRO A 6 18.06 15.64 -0.25
CA PRO A 6 17.12 14.57 -0.60
C PRO A 6 17.46 13.30 0.19
N LYS A 7 16.46 12.75 0.88
CA LYS A 7 16.59 11.48 1.59
C LYS A 7 16.30 10.33 0.63
N GLN A 8 17.10 9.28 0.72
CA GLN A 8 16.86 8.07 -0.06
C GLN A 8 15.53 7.44 0.35
N TYR A 9 14.66 7.17 -0.62
CA TYR A 9 13.45 6.40 -0.39
C TYR A 9 13.84 4.99 0.06
N LYS A 10 13.34 4.56 1.22
CA LYS A 10 13.65 3.24 1.80
C LYS A 10 12.83 2.10 1.21
N LYS A 11 11.79 2.40 0.42
CA LYS A 11 10.88 1.43 -0.19
C LYS A 11 11.22 1.27 -1.66
N GLU A 12 11.38 0.03 -2.11
CA GLU A 12 11.57 -0.29 -3.53
C GLU A 12 10.23 -0.24 -4.28
N PRO A 13 10.12 0.48 -5.40
CA PRO A 13 8.90 0.49 -6.20
C PRO A 13 8.69 -0.85 -6.89
N ILE A 14 7.47 -1.38 -6.82
CA ILE A 14 7.07 -2.59 -7.54
C ILE A 14 5.89 -2.29 -8.46
N THR A 15 5.81 -3.02 -9.58
CA THR A 15 4.67 -2.95 -10.50
C THR A 15 3.83 -4.23 -10.35
N ILE A 16 2.55 -4.06 -10.00
CA ILE A 16 1.59 -5.17 -9.89
C ILE A 16 0.50 -5.04 -10.97
N ARG A 17 -0.01 -6.18 -11.45
CA ARG A 17 -1.14 -6.22 -12.37
C ARG A 17 -2.42 -6.47 -11.59
N VAL A 18 -3.41 -5.60 -11.75
CA VAL A 18 -4.74 -5.71 -11.14
C VAL A 18 -5.81 -5.34 -12.17
N SER A 19 -7.03 -5.87 -12.03
CA SER A 19 -8.14 -5.45 -12.88
C SER A 19 -8.52 -3.99 -12.60
N ILE A 20 -9.11 -3.32 -13.59
CA ILE A 20 -9.53 -1.91 -13.49
C ILE A 20 -10.59 -1.75 -12.38
N GLU A 21 -11.52 -2.70 -12.28
CA GLU A 21 -12.56 -2.72 -11.25
C GLU A 21 -11.95 -2.78 -9.84
N LYS A 22 -10.98 -3.67 -9.63
CA LYS A 22 -10.28 -3.80 -8.35
C LYS A 22 -9.48 -2.54 -8.02
N LEU A 23 -8.86 -1.92 -9.01
CA LEU A 23 -8.13 -0.66 -8.82
C LEU A 23 -9.07 0.47 -8.38
N ALA A 24 -10.25 0.58 -8.99
CA ALA A 24 -11.25 1.56 -8.62
C ALA A 24 -11.76 1.35 -7.19
N GLU A 25 -11.98 0.09 -6.78
CA GLU A 25 -12.34 -0.22 -5.40
C GLU A 25 -11.23 0.18 -4.42
N ILE A 26 -9.98 -0.16 -4.72
CA ILE A 26 -8.82 0.24 -3.90
C ILE A 26 -8.78 1.76 -3.73
N ASP A 27 -8.97 2.52 -4.81
CA ASP A 27 -8.97 3.98 -4.77
C ASP A 27 -10.10 4.53 -3.89
N GLN A 28 -11.31 3.98 -4.03
CA GLN A 28 -12.45 4.37 -3.22
C GLN A 28 -12.23 4.07 -1.73
N ARG A 29 -11.61 2.94 -1.40
CA ARG A 29 -11.29 2.55 -0.02
C ARG A 29 -10.19 3.43 0.56
N ALA A 30 -9.10 3.64 -0.19
CA ALA A 30 -8.00 4.51 0.24
C ALA A 30 -8.50 5.94 0.54
N ALA A 31 -9.38 6.47 -0.30
CA ALA A 31 -9.99 7.78 -0.09
C ALA A 31 -10.86 7.88 1.17
N GLN A 32 -11.52 6.79 1.59
CA GLN A 32 -12.30 6.77 2.84
C GLN A 32 -11.44 6.95 4.09
N TYR A 33 -10.17 6.57 4.01
CA TYR A 33 -9.20 6.66 5.11
C TYR A 33 -8.21 7.82 4.94
N ASP A 34 -8.39 8.69 3.94
CA ASP A 34 -7.45 9.78 3.58
C ASP A 34 -6.01 9.28 3.32
N MET A 35 -5.90 8.07 2.77
CA MET A 35 -4.61 7.42 2.49
C MET A 35 -4.28 7.43 1.00
N SER A 36 -2.99 7.40 0.70
CA SER A 36 -2.55 7.15 -0.69
C SER A 36 -2.86 5.71 -1.09
N ARG A 37 -3.13 5.48 -2.39
CA ARG A 37 -3.29 4.12 -2.95
C ARG A 37 -2.15 3.19 -2.54
N SER A 38 -0.91 3.66 -2.67
CA SER A 38 0.28 2.85 -2.35
C SER A 38 0.38 2.53 -0.87
N GLU A 39 0.02 3.46 0.00
CA GLU A 39 0.00 3.23 1.45
C GLU A 39 -1.08 2.22 1.83
N PHE A 40 -2.29 2.38 1.30
CA PHE A 40 -3.39 1.46 1.53
C PHE A 40 -3.05 0.04 1.05
N ILE A 41 -2.52 -0.11 -0.17
CA ILE A 41 -2.10 -1.42 -0.70
C ILE A 41 -1.04 -2.06 0.20
N ASN A 42 -0.05 -1.30 0.68
CA ASN A 42 0.97 -1.85 1.57
C ASN A 42 0.37 -2.32 2.89
N GLN A 43 -0.54 -1.56 3.53
CA GLN A 43 -1.20 -2.00 4.76
C GLN A 43 -2.05 -3.26 4.55
N CYS A 44 -2.74 -3.38 3.39
CA CYS A 44 -3.45 -4.60 3.05
C CYS A 44 -2.51 -5.81 2.90
N ILE A 45 -1.33 -5.60 2.31
CA ILE A 45 -0.31 -6.65 2.18
C ILE A 45 0.24 -7.02 3.56
N ASP A 46 0.58 -6.04 4.40
CA ASP A 46 1.11 -6.27 5.75
C ASP A 46 0.10 -7.09 6.57
N TYR A 47 -1.17 -6.68 6.58
CA TYR A 47 -2.24 -7.43 7.23
C TYR A 47 -2.36 -8.85 6.69
N ALA A 48 -2.37 -9.03 5.37
CA ALA A 48 -2.47 -10.36 4.78
C ALA A 48 -1.27 -11.24 5.15
N MET A 49 -0.05 -10.69 5.19
CA MET A 49 1.17 -11.42 5.54
C MET A 49 1.20 -11.84 7.02
N GLU A 50 0.67 -11.01 7.92
CA GLU A 50 0.54 -11.33 9.35
C GLU A 50 -0.44 -12.48 9.60
N HIS A 51 -1.48 -12.62 8.77
CA HIS A 51 -2.53 -13.62 8.93
C HIS A 51 -2.40 -14.81 7.95
N ILE A 52 -1.41 -14.80 7.05
CA ILE A 52 -1.12 -15.93 6.17
C ILE A 52 -0.52 -17.06 7.01
N GLY A 53 -1.27 -18.17 7.14
CA GLY A 53 -0.85 -19.34 7.90
C GLY A 53 -1.40 -19.42 9.33
N GLU A 54 -2.16 -18.43 9.79
CA GLU A 54 -3.10 -18.63 10.90
C GLU A 54 -4.30 -19.43 10.34
N GLU A 55 -4.12 -20.75 10.20
CA GLU A 55 -5.26 -21.67 10.10
C GLU A 55 -6.10 -21.45 11.36
N THR A 56 -7.22 -20.75 11.22
CA THR A 56 -8.24 -20.72 12.27
C THR A 56 -8.75 -22.15 12.41
N GLU A 57 -8.27 -22.88 13.41
CA GLU A 57 -8.94 -24.06 13.95
C GLU A 57 -10.34 -23.71 14.48
#